data_AF-A0A831TZ13-F1
#
_entry.id   AF-A0A831TZ13-F1
#
_cell.length_a   1.000
_cell.length_b   1.000
_cell.length_c   1.000
_cell.angle_alpha   90.00
_cell.angle_beta   90.00
_cell.angle_gamma   90.00
#
_symmetry.space_group_name_H-M   'P 1'
#
loop_
_entity.id
_entity.type
_entity.pdbx_description
1 polymer ?
#
loop_
_entity_poly.entity_id
_entity_poly.type
_entity_poly.pdbx_seq_one_letter_code
_entity_poly.pdbx_strand_id
1 'polypeptide(L)'
;MRPAILTVLLALAIAASAGAAPSPNAERYAAVRQRYPLVTDATPDAVATRPGEFAGKLVEIRGTVTGTSLRNDGTGSFLLMNQTHQWAAEVTDPELMGQVAVSATLRVLCTVGRVDGTDQGTLLVVAIATESEMQVWEAAREAERQREEAARRAAQQRAERERLERERAAAARRSRQQPLASRGFA
;
A
#
# COMPACT_ATOMS: atom_id res chain seq x y z
N MET A 1 0.29 40.02 45.09
CA MET A 1 -0.92 39.60 44.33
C MET A 1 -0.48 39.19 42.93
N ARG A 2 -0.70 37.91 42.61
CA ARG A 2 -0.64 37.15 41.33
C ARG A 2 0.03 37.80 40.09
N PRO A 3 1.14 37.24 39.58
CA PRO A 3 1.37 37.10 38.16
C PRO A 3 0.84 35.73 37.70
N ALA A 4 -0.18 35.72 36.85
CA ALA A 4 -0.77 34.49 36.33
C ALA A 4 -1.12 34.65 34.86
N ILE A 5 -0.13 34.75 33.97
CA ILE A 5 -0.31 34.47 32.54
C ILE A 5 1.00 33.89 32.00
N LEU A 6 1.32 32.68 32.42
CA LEU A 6 2.24 31.79 31.72
C LEU A 6 1.42 30.55 31.36
N THR A 7 1.67 29.94 30.20
CA THR A 7 1.00 28.75 29.66
C THR A 7 -0.31 29.05 28.92
N VAL A 8 -0.25 29.21 27.59
CA VAL A 8 -1.01 28.44 26.57
C VAL A 8 -0.63 29.05 25.21
N LEU A 9 0.52 28.64 24.66
CA LEU A 9 0.85 28.78 23.23
C LEU A 9 1.53 27.48 22.76
N LEU A 10 0.93 26.34 23.15
CA LEU A 10 1.34 25.00 22.73
C LEU A 10 0.10 24.23 22.26
N ALA A 11 -0.55 24.72 21.21
CA ALA A 11 -1.59 23.96 20.52
C ALA A 11 -1.94 24.67 19.20
N LEU A 12 -1.10 24.50 18.16
CA LEU A 12 -1.51 24.42 16.75
C LEU A 12 -0.29 24.30 15.83
N ALA A 13 0.65 23.41 16.14
CA ALA A 13 1.46 22.83 15.07
C ALA A 13 0.57 21.79 14.37
N ILE A 14 -0.39 22.27 13.58
CA ILE A 14 -0.97 21.46 12.50
C ILE A 14 0.21 21.28 11.56
N ALA A 15 0.94 20.19 11.76
CA ALA A 15 1.85 19.66 10.78
C ALA A 15 0.98 19.33 9.56
N ALA A 16 0.79 20.33 8.70
CA ALA A 16 0.53 20.12 7.29
C ALA A 16 1.76 19.39 6.77
N SER A 17 1.80 18.08 7.03
CA SER A 17 2.64 17.16 6.32
C SER A 17 2.15 17.27 4.89
N ALA A 18 2.82 18.10 4.11
CA ALA A 18 2.76 18.05 2.66
C ALA A 18 3.18 16.63 2.30
N GLY A 19 2.21 15.71 2.26
CA GLY A 19 2.44 14.32 1.95
C GLY A 19 3.00 14.30 0.54
N ALA A 20 4.25 13.88 0.41
CA ALA A 20 4.83 13.63 -0.90
C ALA A 20 3.89 12.72 -1.67
N ALA A 21 3.47 13.14 -2.87
CA ALA A 21 2.64 12.30 -3.72
C ALA A 21 3.39 11.00 -4.03
N PRO A 22 2.70 9.85 -4.11
CA PRO A 22 3.35 8.60 -4.46
C PRO A 22 4.06 8.69 -5.82
N SER A 23 5.21 8.05 -5.95
CA SER A 23 5.96 7.99 -7.21
C SER A 23 5.19 7.15 -8.25
N PRO A 24 5.20 7.53 -9.55
CA PRO A 24 4.66 6.71 -10.63
C PRO A 24 5.21 5.28 -10.65
N ASN A 25 6.46 5.08 -10.20
CA ASN A 25 7.07 3.75 -10.13
C ASN A 25 6.42 2.89 -9.04
N ALA A 26 6.13 3.46 -7.87
CA ALA A 26 5.41 2.77 -6.80
C ALA A 26 3.98 2.41 -7.22
N GLU A 27 3.30 3.29 -7.97
CA GLU A 27 1.98 2.99 -8.52
C GLU A 27 2.02 1.84 -9.53
N ARG A 28 2.98 1.87 -10.47
CA ARG A 28 3.19 0.80 -11.45
C ARG A 28 3.51 -0.53 -10.75
N TYR A 29 4.42 -0.50 -9.78
CA TYR A 29 4.77 -1.66 -8.96
C TYR A 29 3.54 -2.23 -8.24
N ALA A 30 2.78 -1.40 -7.54
CA ALA A 30 1.60 -1.82 -6.79
C ALA A 30 0.51 -2.38 -7.72
N ALA A 31 0.31 -1.77 -8.90
CA ALA A 31 -0.66 -2.24 -9.89
C ALA A 31 -0.29 -3.62 -10.44
N VAL A 32 0.99 -3.87 -10.73
CA VAL A 32 1.47 -5.18 -11.19
C VAL A 32 1.33 -6.22 -10.08
N ARG A 33 1.73 -5.87 -8.85
CA ARG A 33 1.63 -6.75 -7.67
C ARG A 33 0.22 -7.27 -7.40
N GLN A 34 -0.80 -6.46 -7.68
CA GLN A 34 -2.21 -6.82 -7.42
C GLN A 34 -2.81 -7.73 -8.49
N ARG A 35 -2.19 -7.86 -9.67
CA ARG A 35 -2.76 -8.60 -10.82
C ARG A 35 -2.46 -10.09 -10.79
N TYR A 36 -1.41 -10.53 -10.10
CA TYR A 36 -0.90 -11.89 -10.15
C TYR A 36 -0.66 -12.46 -8.75
N PRO A 37 -0.74 -13.80 -8.58
CA PRO A 37 -0.31 -14.45 -7.35
C PRO A 37 1.16 -14.13 -7.04
N LEU A 38 1.44 -13.84 -5.76
CA LEU A 38 2.75 -13.41 -5.30
C LEU A 38 3.44 -14.52 -4.50
N VAL A 39 4.73 -14.73 -4.76
CA VAL A 39 5.62 -15.61 -4.00
C VAL A 39 6.69 -14.76 -3.35
N THR A 40 6.79 -14.81 -2.02
CA THR A 40 7.71 -13.97 -1.22
C THR A 40 8.84 -14.75 -0.56
N ASP A 41 8.76 -16.07 -0.59
CA ASP A 41 9.64 -17.03 0.10
C ASP A 41 10.44 -17.92 -0.89
N ALA A 42 10.48 -17.53 -2.16
CA ALA A 42 11.31 -18.19 -3.15
C ALA A 42 12.80 -18.08 -2.79
N THR A 43 13.59 -19.07 -3.18
CA THR A 43 15.06 -19.03 -3.12
C THR A 43 15.63 -18.99 -4.55
N PRO A 44 16.84 -18.43 -4.76
CA PRO A 44 17.46 -18.44 -6.09
C PRO A 44 17.60 -19.84 -6.67
N ASP A 45 17.97 -20.81 -5.82
CA ASP A 45 18.12 -22.21 -6.21
C ASP A 45 16.80 -22.84 -6.67
N ALA A 46 15.69 -22.56 -5.97
CA ALA A 46 14.37 -23.04 -6.37
C ALA A 46 13.95 -22.45 -7.73
N VAL A 47 14.19 -21.15 -7.95
CA VAL A 47 13.90 -20.50 -9.24
C VAL A 47 14.72 -21.13 -10.37
N ALA A 48 16.01 -21.39 -10.13
CA ALA A 48 16.90 -21.97 -11.13
C ALA A 48 16.55 -23.43 -11.46
N THR A 49 16.24 -24.25 -10.45
CA THR A 49 16.08 -25.71 -10.61
C THR A 49 14.64 -26.15 -10.87
N ARG A 50 13.65 -25.38 -10.42
CA ARG A 50 12.22 -25.72 -10.51
C ARG A 50 11.38 -24.55 -11.07
N PRO A 51 11.73 -23.97 -12.23
CA PRO A 51 11.05 -22.79 -12.78
C PRO A 51 9.55 -23.00 -13.02
N GLY A 52 9.13 -24.24 -13.29
CA GLY A 52 7.72 -24.58 -13.52
C GLY A 52 6.80 -24.30 -12.32
N GLU A 53 7.32 -24.32 -11.09
CA GLU A 53 6.52 -24.03 -9.88
C GLU A 53 6.08 -22.55 -9.78
N PHE A 54 6.76 -21.68 -10.54
CA PHE A 54 6.55 -20.24 -10.55
C PHE A 54 5.75 -19.77 -11.78
N ALA A 55 5.33 -20.69 -12.65
CA ALA A 55 4.54 -20.34 -13.84
C ALA A 55 3.25 -19.57 -13.47
N GLY A 56 3.06 -18.42 -14.10
CA GLY A 56 1.89 -17.55 -13.85
C GLY A 56 1.92 -16.79 -12.52
N LYS A 57 3.03 -16.82 -11.79
CA LYS A 57 3.21 -16.11 -10.50
C LYS A 57 4.27 -15.02 -10.62
N LEU A 58 4.25 -14.08 -9.68
CA LEU A 58 5.32 -13.11 -9.47
C LEU A 58 6.18 -13.52 -8.29
N VAL A 59 7.49 -13.39 -8.44
CA VAL A 59 8.46 -13.47 -7.34
C VAL A 59 8.77 -12.04 -6.90
N GLU A 60 8.53 -11.72 -5.63
CA GLU A 60 8.95 -10.45 -5.04
C GLU A 60 10.31 -10.60 -4.37
N ILE A 61 11.26 -9.78 -4.78
CA ILE A 61 12.61 -9.75 -4.21
C ILE A 61 12.85 -8.38 -3.62
N ARG A 62 13.33 -8.35 -2.38
CA ARG A 62 13.69 -7.12 -1.67
C ARG A 62 15.15 -7.17 -1.25
N GLY A 63 15.89 -6.12 -1.56
CA GLY A 63 17.29 -6.06 -1.18
C GLY A 63 18.05 -4.95 -1.88
N THR A 64 19.36 -4.95 -1.70
CA THR A 64 20.26 -3.91 -2.16
C THR A 64 20.96 -4.34 -3.43
N VAL A 65 21.00 -3.46 -4.43
CA VAL A 65 21.72 -3.71 -5.68
C VAL A 65 23.23 -3.69 -5.41
N THR A 66 23.92 -4.79 -5.69
CA THR A 66 25.37 -4.91 -5.48
C THR A 66 26.18 -4.84 -6.77
N GLY A 67 25.53 -5.01 -7.92
CA GLY A 67 26.19 -4.90 -9.22
C GLY A 67 25.19 -4.83 -10.36
N THR A 68 25.63 -4.29 -11.49
CA THR A 68 24.84 -4.12 -12.71
C THR A 68 25.70 -4.46 -13.93
N SER A 69 25.11 -5.10 -14.92
CA SER A 69 25.69 -5.30 -16.25
C SER A 69 24.75 -4.68 -17.28
N LEU A 70 25.25 -3.71 -18.04
CA LEU A 70 24.47 -2.99 -19.05
C LEU A 70 24.93 -3.44 -20.44
N ARG A 71 23.97 -3.75 -21.31
CA ARG A 71 24.19 -4.03 -22.73
C ARG A 71 24.02 -2.74 -23.54
N ASN A 72 24.54 -2.74 -24.76
CA ASN A 72 24.54 -1.55 -25.64
C ASN A 72 23.12 -1.10 -26.04
N ASP A 73 22.12 -1.97 -25.93
CA ASP A 73 20.71 -1.68 -26.21
C ASP A 73 19.94 -1.11 -25.01
N GLY A 74 20.62 -0.88 -23.88
CA GLY A 74 20.01 -0.39 -22.64
C GLY A 74 19.36 -1.48 -21.78
N THR A 75 19.30 -2.72 -22.27
CA THR A 75 18.91 -3.88 -21.45
C THR A 75 20.08 -4.34 -20.60
N GLY A 76 19.84 -5.21 -19.63
CA GLY A 76 20.93 -5.66 -18.77
C GLY A 76 20.49 -6.64 -17.72
N SER A 77 21.37 -6.84 -16.75
CA SER A 77 21.10 -7.60 -15.56
C SER A 77 21.67 -6.92 -14.34
N PHE A 78 21.13 -7.25 -13.18
CA PHE A 78 21.68 -6.77 -11.92
C PHE A 78 21.68 -7.86 -10.86
N LEU A 79 22.57 -7.66 -9.89
CA LEU A 79 22.68 -8.47 -8.70
C LEU A 79 22.00 -7.75 -7.55
N LEU A 80 21.12 -8.46 -6.85
CA LEU A 80 20.41 -7.94 -5.70
C LEU A 80 20.66 -8.86 -4.50
N MET A 81 21.19 -8.28 -3.44
CA MET A 81 21.54 -8.99 -2.21
C MET A 81 20.50 -8.70 -1.13
N ASN A 82 19.97 -9.75 -0.51
CA ASN A 82 19.17 -9.63 0.71
C ASN A 82 19.91 -10.31 1.88
N GLN A 83 19.26 -10.51 3.02
CA GLN A 83 19.89 -11.09 4.20
C GLN A 83 20.37 -12.53 4.02
N THR A 84 19.76 -13.28 3.10
CA THR A 84 19.96 -14.74 2.96
C THR A 84 20.53 -15.15 1.62
N HIS A 85 20.28 -14.37 0.57
CA HIS A 85 20.46 -14.77 -0.81
C HIS A 85 20.97 -13.63 -1.69
N GLN A 86 21.80 -14.00 -2.66
CA GLN A 86 22.13 -13.16 -3.81
C GLN A 86 21.27 -13.60 -5.00
N TRP A 87 20.61 -12.64 -5.62
CA TRP A 87 19.72 -12.81 -6.75
C TRP A 87 20.35 -12.19 -8.00
N ALA A 88 20.18 -12.83 -9.14
CA ALA A 88 20.45 -12.25 -10.45
C ALA A 88 19.12 -12.09 -11.19
N ALA A 89 18.88 -10.90 -11.74
CA ALA A 89 17.66 -10.62 -12.49
C ALA A 89 17.99 -9.91 -13.81
N GLU A 90 17.33 -10.34 -14.87
CA GLU A 90 17.44 -9.79 -16.22
C GLU A 90 16.35 -8.74 -16.45
N VAL A 91 16.75 -7.64 -17.08
CA VAL A 91 15.90 -6.49 -17.39
C VAL A 91 15.91 -6.29 -18.90
N THR A 92 14.78 -6.57 -19.54
CA THR A 92 14.59 -6.40 -20.98
C THR A 92 14.03 -5.03 -21.36
N ASP A 93 13.57 -4.26 -20.37
CA ASP A 93 13.05 -2.91 -20.56
C ASP A 93 14.12 -1.87 -20.15
N PRO A 94 14.66 -1.08 -21.11
CA PRO A 94 15.65 -0.06 -20.81
C PRO A 94 15.17 1.00 -19.80
N GLU A 95 13.87 1.31 -19.76
CA GLU A 95 13.31 2.26 -18.78
C GLU A 95 13.40 1.71 -17.36
N LEU A 96 13.19 0.40 -17.18
CA LEU A 96 13.37 -0.25 -15.88
C LEU A 96 14.85 -0.32 -15.52
N MET A 97 15.72 -0.62 -16.49
CA MET A 97 17.16 -0.68 -16.23
C MET A 97 17.72 0.68 -15.80
N GLY A 98 17.21 1.78 -16.37
CA GLY A 98 17.55 3.15 -15.98
C GLY A 98 17.17 3.52 -14.54
N GLN A 99 16.31 2.73 -13.89
CA GLN A 99 15.92 2.91 -12.48
C GLN A 99 16.84 2.15 -11.50
N VAL A 100 17.70 1.27 -12.03
CA VAL A 100 18.59 0.44 -11.21
C VAL A 100 19.87 1.20 -10.90
N ALA A 101 20.02 1.63 -9.65
CA ALA A 101 21.25 2.22 -9.14
C ALA A 101 21.96 1.28 -8.16
N VAL A 102 23.28 1.13 -8.29
CA VAL A 102 24.09 0.39 -7.32
C VAL A 102 23.93 1.01 -5.93
N SER A 103 23.86 0.17 -4.90
CA SER A 103 23.59 0.54 -3.50
C SER A 103 22.16 1.00 -3.22
N ALA A 104 21.27 1.09 -4.22
CA ALA A 104 19.85 1.33 -3.96
C ALA A 104 19.19 0.08 -3.35
N THR A 105 18.29 0.30 -2.40
CA THR A 105 17.42 -0.76 -1.88
C THR A 105 16.12 -0.77 -2.65
N LEU A 106 15.88 -1.87 -3.36
CA LEU A 106 14.77 -2.03 -4.28
C LEU A 106 13.82 -3.12 -3.80
N ARG A 107 12.56 -2.96 -4.18
CA ARG A 107 11.58 -4.03 -4.30
C ARG A 107 11.37 -4.31 -5.78
N VAL A 108 11.55 -5.57 -6.17
CA VAL A 108 11.53 -6.01 -7.57
C VAL A 108 10.49 -7.10 -7.71
N LEU A 109 9.61 -6.95 -8.71
CA LEU A 109 8.72 -8.01 -9.15
C LEU A 109 9.32 -8.66 -10.39
N CYS A 110 9.44 -9.98 -10.34
CA CYS A 110 9.96 -10.79 -11.42
C CYS A 110 8.94 -11.85 -11.84
N THR A 111 8.91 -12.14 -13.14
CA THR A 111 8.43 -13.43 -13.63
C THR A 111 9.59 -14.39 -13.75
N VAL A 112 9.31 -15.69 -13.79
CA VAL A 112 10.34 -16.71 -14.03
C VAL A 112 10.27 -17.15 -15.49
N GLY A 113 11.32 -16.80 -16.24
CA GLY A 113 11.57 -17.29 -17.59
C GLY A 113 12.51 -18.49 -17.59
N ARG A 114 12.93 -18.89 -18.79
CA ARG A 114 13.99 -19.90 -18.99
C ARG A 114 15.17 -19.25 -19.69
N VAL A 115 16.38 -19.71 -19.37
CA VAL A 115 17.59 -19.34 -20.12
C VAL A 115 17.63 -20.15 -21.41
N ASP A 116 17.88 -19.47 -22.53
CA ASP A 116 17.91 -20.08 -23.85
C ASP A 116 18.87 -21.28 -23.91
N GLY A 117 18.38 -22.39 -24.44
CA GLY A 117 19.15 -23.63 -24.56
C GLY A 117 19.33 -24.40 -23.26
N THR A 118 18.65 -24.03 -22.17
CA THR A 118 18.71 -24.75 -20.89
C THR A 118 17.32 -24.93 -20.26
N ASP A 119 17.21 -25.87 -19.32
CA ASP A 119 16.04 -26.00 -18.44
C ASP A 119 16.12 -25.10 -17.20
N GLN A 120 17.16 -24.26 -17.09
CA GLN A 120 17.35 -23.40 -15.92
C GLN A 120 16.42 -22.18 -15.99
N GLY A 121 15.82 -21.88 -14.83
CA GLY A 121 15.01 -20.68 -14.65
C GLY A 121 15.86 -19.41 -14.56
N THR A 122 15.30 -18.31 -15.04
CA THR A 122 15.86 -16.96 -14.84
C THR A 122 14.78 -15.97 -14.42
N LEU A 123 15.16 -14.95 -13.68
CA LEU A 123 14.25 -13.89 -13.27
C LEU A 123 14.19 -12.80 -14.33
N LEU A 124 12.99 -12.53 -14.81
CA LEU A 124 12.70 -11.45 -15.76
C LEU A 124 11.94 -10.36 -15.03
N VAL A 125 12.56 -9.18 -14.91
CA VAL A 125 12.00 -8.06 -14.16
C VAL A 125 10.80 -7.46 -14.88
N VAL A 126 9.71 -7.26 -14.15
CA VAL A 126 8.46 -6.65 -14.67
C VAL A 126 8.12 -5.31 -14.03
N ALA A 127 8.59 -5.07 -12.81
CA ALA A 127 8.43 -3.78 -12.13
C ALA A 127 9.48 -3.60 -11.04
N ILE A 128 9.89 -2.35 -10.84
CA ILE A 128 10.85 -1.94 -9.83
C ILE A 128 10.27 -0.75 -9.07
N ALA A 129 10.48 -0.72 -7.76
CA ALA A 129 10.31 0.48 -6.96
C ALA A 129 11.39 0.49 -5.88
N THR A 130 11.82 1.68 -5.46
CA THR A 130 12.68 1.79 -4.27
C THR A 130 11.88 1.49 -3.00
N GLU A 131 12.56 1.03 -1.96
CA GLU A 131 11.94 0.81 -0.66
C GLU A 131 11.25 2.07 -0.11
N SER A 132 11.89 3.24 -0.28
CA SER A 132 11.36 4.52 0.17
C SER A 132 10.10 4.95 -0.59
N GLU A 133 10.07 4.79 -1.92
CA GLU A 133 8.87 5.09 -2.72
C GLU A 133 7.67 4.22 -2.28
N MET A 134 7.93 2.93 -2.01
CA MET A 134 6.88 2.02 -1.56
C MET A 134 6.38 2.35 -0.16
N GLN A 135 7.25 2.80 0.75
CA GLN A 135 6.84 3.27 2.08
C GLN A 135 5.92 4.51 1.99
N VAL A 136 6.25 5.46 1.13
CA VAL A 136 5.41 6.66 0.89
C VAL A 136 4.05 6.24 0.31
N TRP A 137 4.05 5.33 -0.67
CA TRP A 137 2.82 4.83 -1.28
C TRP A 137 1.94 4.07 -0.27
N GLU A 138 2.53 3.19 0.54
CA GLU A 138 1.83 2.42 1.58
C GLU A 138 1.22 3.34 2.64
N ALA A 139 1.98 4.35 3.09
CA ALA A 139 1.50 5.34 4.05
C ALA A 139 0.35 6.20 3.48
N ALA A 140 0.44 6.62 2.21
CA ALA A 140 -0.62 7.37 1.55
C ALA A 140 -1.91 6.56 1.44
N ARG A 141 -1.81 5.28 1.06
CA ARG A 141 -2.96 4.36 0.97
C ARG A 141 -3.58 4.05 2.32
N GLU A 142 -2.77 3.93 3.36
CA GLU A 142 -3.28 3.76 4.73
C GLU A 142 -4.01 5.02 5.22
N ALA A 143 -3.45 6.21 4.97
CA ALA A 143 -4.11 7.47 5.31
C ALA A 143 -5.46 7.65 4.58
N GLU A 144 -5.55 7.22 3.32
CA GLU A 144 -6.79 7.22 2.56
C GLU A 144 -7.84 6.28 3.15
N ARG A 145 -7.46 5.02 3.46
CA ARG A 145 -8.35 4.06 4.15
C ARG A 145 -8.89 4.60 5.47
N GLN A 146 -8.02 5.22 6.27
CA GLN A 146 -8.41 5.82 7.54
C GLN A 146 -9.41 6.97 7.36
N ARG A 147 -9.24 7.81 6.34
CA ARG A 147 -10.19 8.88 6.00
C ARG A 147 -11.54 8.33 5.57
N GLU A 148 -11.56 7.30 4.72
CA GLU A 148 -12.80 6.65 4.30
C GLU A 148 -13.53 5.99 5.48
N GLU A 149 -12.82 5.27 6.34
CA GLU A 149 -13.41 4.67 7.54
C GLU A 149 -13.96 5.73 8.50
N ALA A 150 -13.21 6.81 8.75
CA ALA A 150 -13.67 7.92 9.57
C ALA A 150 -14.94 8.57 8.99
N ALA A 151 -14.98 8.75 7.67
CA ALA A 151 -16.16 9.27 6.98
C ALA A 151 -17.36 8.33 7.10
N ARG A 152 -17.16 7.02 6.94
CA ARG A 152 -18.22 6.00 7.12
C ARG A 152 -18.76 5.99 8.55
N ARG A 153 -17.88 6.01 9.55
CA ARG A 153 -18.28 6.06 10.98
C ARG A 153 -19.04 7.35 11.29
N ALA A 154 -18.58 8.49 10.79
CA ALA A 154 -19.27 9.77 10.97
C ALA A 154 -20.66 9.78 10.31
N ALA A 155 -20.81 9.18 9.12
CA ALA A 155 -22.09 9.05 8.44
C ALA A 155 -23.06 8.14 9.22
N GLN A 156 -22.59 7.01 9.73
CA GLN A 156 -23.39 6.10 10.56
C GLN A 156 -23.89 6.79 11.84
N GLN A 157 -23.01 7.52 12.54
CA GLN A 157 -23.38 8.26 13.75
C GLN A 157 -24.41 9.35 13.47
N ARG A 158 -24.31 10.05 12.34
CA ARG A 158 -25.32 11.05 11.92
C ARG A 158 -26.66 10.40 11.65
N ALA A 159 -26.68 9.31 10.88
CA ALA A 159 -27.90 8.57 10.57
C ALA A 159 -28.60 8.02 11.84
N GLU A 160 -27.83 7.50 12.80
CA GLU A 160 -28.36 7.02 14.07
C GLU A 160 -28.95 8.16 14.92
N ARG A 161 -28.24 9.30 15.01
CA ARG A 161 -28.75 10.49 15.72
C ARG A 161 -30.06 10.99 15.11
N GLU A 162 -30.12 11.11 13.79
CA GLU A 162 -31.34 11.51 13.09
C GLU A 162 -32.50 10.53 13.32
N ARG A 163 -32.23 9.21 13.35
CA ARG A 163 -33.24 8.18 13.66
C ARG A 163 -33.79 8.39 15.07
N LEU A 164 -32.92 8.52 16.07
CA LEU A 164 -33.32 8.73 17.47
C LEU A 164 -34.11 10.03 17.66
N GLU A 165 -33.72 11.11 16.97
CA GLU A 165 -34.45 12.38 17.00
C GLU A 165 -35.86 12.26 16.38
N ARG A 166 -35.99 11.55 15.26
CA ARG A 166 -37.30 11.27 14.63
C ARG A 166 -38.19 10.43 15.54
N GLU A 167 -37.64 9.40 16.19
CA GLU A 167 -38.37 8.57 17.15
C GLU A 167 -38.86 9.39 18.36
N ARG A 168 -37.99 10.24 18.92
CA ARG A 168 -38.36 11.15 20.02
C ARG A 168 -39.45 12.14 19.60
N ALA A 169 -39.34 12.73 18.42
CA ALA A 169 -40.35 13.65 17.88
C ALA A 169 -41.70 12.95 17.65
N ALA A 170 -41.69 11.71 17.15
CA ALA A 170 -42.90 10.91 16.96
C ALA A 170 -43.56 10.53 18.30
N ALA A 171 -42.76 10.13 19.30
CA ALA A 171 -43.25 9.83 20.65
C ALA A 171 -43.90 11.05 21.32
N ALA A 172 -43.25 12.22 21.22
CA ALA A 172 -43.79 13.48 21.75
C ALA A 172 -45.09 13.91 21.06
N ARG A 173 -45.26 13.60 19.77
CA ARG A 173 -46.53 13.84 19.05
C ARG A 173 -47.63 12.89 19.53
N ARG A 174 -47.34 11.60 19.74
CA ARG A 174 -48.31 10.62 20.25
C ARG A 174 -48.81 10.97 21.65
N SER A 175 -47.93 11.39 22.56
CA SER A 175 -48.33 11.77 23.93
C SER A 175 -49.25 13.00 23.96
N ARG A 176 -49.09 13.95 23.03
CA ARG A 176 -50.01 15.09 22.88
C ARG A 176 -51.37 14.71 22.27
N GLN A 177 -51.44 13.63 21.50
CA GLN A 177 -52.66 13.15 20.83
C GLN A 177 -53.43 12.09 21.61
N GLN A 178 -53.03 11.73 22.84
CA GLN A 178 -53.88 10.99 23.78
C GLN A 178 -54.65 11.98 24.68
N PRO A 179 -55.80 12.53 24.26
CA PRO A 179 -56.68 13.23 25.19
C PRO A 179 -57.37 12.20 26.08
N LEU A 180 -57.24 12.38 27.40
CA LEU A 180 -58.23 12.20 28.48
C LEU A 180 -59.42 11.22 28.28
N ALA A 181 -59.28 10.11 27.55
CA ALA A 181 -60.31 9.08 27.43
C ALA A 181 -60.50 8.27 28.74
N SER A 182 -59.75 8.58 29.79
CA SER A 182 -59.80 7.92 31.09
C SER A 182 -60.45 8.73 32.22
N ARG A 183 -61.02 9.92 31.96
CA ARG A 183 -61.95 10.55 32.92
C ARG A 183 -63.36 10.01 32.70
N GLY A 184 -63.51 8.73 33.02
CA GLY A 184 -64.81 8.08 33.18
C GLY A 184 -65.57 8.75 34.32
N PHE A 185 -66.79 9.15 33.99
CA PHE A 185 -67.82 9.67 34.88
C PHE A 185 -68.07 8.69 36.04
N ALA A 186 -68.07 9.21 37.27
CA ALA A 186 -68.72 8.62 38.43
C ALA A 186 -69.43 9.76 39.18
#